data_AF-A0A7W1M2Q9-F1
#
_entry.id   AF-A0A7W1M2Q9-F1
#
_cell.length_a   1.000
_cell.length_b   1.000
_cell.length_c   1.000
_cell.angle_alpha   90.00
_cell.angle_beta   90.00
_cell.angle_gamma   90.00
#
_symmetry.space_group_name_H-M   'P 1'
#
loop_
_entity.id
_entity.type
_entity.pdbx_description
1 polymer ?
#
loop_
_entity_poly.entity_id
_entity_poly.type
_entity_poly.pdbx_seq_one_letter_code
_entity_poly.pdbx_strand_id
1 'polypeptide(L)'
;MTAKEKLRARVEDLSEQEAAATLDFIASRGQSFGDWLDARPEDDEPLGAEDQAALAESDADVAAGRTVSYAQVKQDLGSQAG
;
A
#
# COMPACT_ATOMS: atom_id res chain seq x y z
N MET A 1 3.48 12.99 38.90
CA MET A 1 2.51 12.82 37.80
C MET A 1 2.87 11.58 37.00
N THR A 2 1.96 10.61 36.90
CA THR A 2 2.10 9.37 36.13
C THR A 2 2.06 9.65 34.63
N ALA A 3 2.45 8.67 33.80
CA ALA A 3 2.35 8.79 32.35
C ALA A 3 0.90 9.02 31.87
N LYS A 4 -0.08 8.37 32.51
CA LYS A 4 -1.50 8.56 32.21
C LYS A 4 -1.99 9.95 32.57
N GLU A 5 -1.54 10.49 33.71
CA GLU A 5 -1.88 11.85 34.13
C GLU A 5 -1.27 12.91 33.21
N LYS A 6 -0.01 12.73 32.78
CA LYS A 6 0.63 13.61 31.79
C LYS A 6 -0.08 13.58 30.44
N LEU A 7 -0.49 12.39 29.99
CA LEU A 7 -1.25 12.23 28.75
C LEU A 7 -2.60 12.94 28.84
N ARG A 8 -3.34 12.77 29.95
CA ARG A 8 -4.62 13.46 30.16
C ARG A 8 -4.44 14.97 30.10
N ALA A 9 -3.48 15.51 30.84
CA ALA A 9 -3.20 16.95 30.81
C ALA A 9 -2.90 17.45 29.39
N ARG A 10 -2.10 16.69 28.62
CA ARG A 10 -1.79 17.07 27.24
C ARG A 10 -3.01 17.03 26.31
N VAL A 11 -3.95 16.11 26.53
CA VAL A 11 -5.20 16.00 25.76
C VAL A 11 -6.11 17.20 25.99
N GLU A 12 -6.22 17.69 27.23
CA GLU A 12 -7.01 18.90 27.54
C GLU A 12 -6.46 20.15 26.84
N ASP A 13 -5.16 20.18 26.52
CA ASP A 13 -4.52 21.30 25.82
C ASP A 13 -4.63 21.22 24.28
N LEU A 14 -5.23 20.14 23.72
CA LEU A 14 -5.41 20.01 22.27
C LEU A 14 -6.66 20.74 21.81
N SER A 15 -6.60 21.31 20.60
CA SER A 15 -7.81 21.65 19.87
C SER A 15 -8.56 20.37 19.44
N GLU A 16 -9.85 20.50 19.14
CA GLU A 16 -10.67 19.38 18.63
C GLU A 16 -10.06 18.74 17.36
N GLN A 17 -9.47 19.56 16.49
CA GLN A 17 -8.83 19.07 15.27
C GLN A 17 -7.57 18.24 15.57
N GLU A 18 -6.75 18.70 16.51
CA GLU A 18 -5.55 17.96 16.95
C GLU A 18 -5.93 16.69 17.73
N ALA A 19 -7.02 16.75 18.52
CA ALA A 19 -7.55 15.61 19.23
C ALA A 19 -8.03 14.52 18.25
N ALA A 20 -8.76 14.90 17.19
CA ALA A 20 -9.19 13.98 16.14
C ALA A 20 -7.99 13.31 15.44
N ALA A 21 -7.00 14.08 14.99
CA ALA A 21 -5.80 13.52 14.36
C ALA A 21 -4.99 12.60 15.30
N THR A 22 -4.96 12.93 16.61
CA THR A 22 -4.28 12.10 17.62
C THR A 22 -5.03 10.78 17.84
N LEU A 23 -6.37 10.79 17.85
CA LEU A 23 -7.19 9.58 17.93
C LEU A 23 -6.95 8.67 16.72
N ASP A 24 -6.90 9.22 15.51
CA ASP A 24 -6.60 8.46 14.29
C ASP A 24 -5.22 7.79 14.36
N PHE A 25 -4.22 8.52 14.85
CA PHE A 25 -2.88 7.97 15.05
C PHE A 25 -2.87 6.84 16.09
N ILE A 26 -3.57 6.99 17.22
CA ILE A 26 -3.64 5.94 18.24
C ILE A 26 -4.39 4.71 17.71
N ALA A 27 -5.47 4.91 16.96
CA ALA A 27 -6.24 3.84 16.33
C ALA A 27 -5.39 3.05 15.31
N SER A 28 -4.60 3.75 14.49
CA SER A 28 -3.72 3.12 13.49
C SER A 28 -2.59 2.29 14.11
N ARG A 29 -2.19 2.56 15.37
CA ARG A 29 -1.17 1.77 16.10
C ARG A 29 -1.66 0.37 16.48
N GLY A 30 -2.96 0.09 16.37
CA GLY A 30 -3.58 -1.21 16.67
C GLY A 30 -3.91 -2.06 15.44
N GLN A 31 -3.84 -1.50 14.23
CA GLN A 31 -4.03 -2.28 12.99
C GLN A 31 -2.76 -3.03 12.65
N SER A 32 -2.87 -4.35 12.43
CA SER A 32 -1.82 -5.04 11.70
C SER A 32 -1.77 -4.49 10.27
N PHE A 33 -0.62 -4.61 9.61
CA PHE A 33 -0.50 -4.23 8.20
C PHE A 33 -1.56 -4.93 7.32
N GLY A 34 -1.97 -6.14 7.67
CA GLY A 34 -3.06 -6.85 7.03
C GLY A 34 -4.41 -6.15 7.21
N ASP A 35 -4.77 -5.82 8.45
CA ASP A 35 -6.03 -5.10 8.74
C ASP A 35 -6.08 -3.71 8.07
N TRP A 36 -4.91 -3.09 7.90
CA TRP A 36 -4.78 -1.83 7.15
C TRP A 36 -4.96 -2.01 5.64
N LEU A 37 -4.44 -3.09 5.05
CA LEU A 37 -4.67 -3.43 3.64
C LEU A 37 -6.15 -3.76 3.39
N ASP A 38 -6.76 -4.58 4.26
CA ASP A 38 -8.16 -5.01 4.10
C ASP A 38 -9.16 -3.86 4.31
N ALA A 39 -8.78 -2.81 5.05
CA ALA A 39 -9.61 -1.63 5.26
C ALA A 39 -9.45 -0.55 4.18
N ARG A 40 -8.55 -0.72 3.21
CA ARG A 40 -8.43 0.23 2.09
C ARG A 40 -9.72 0.18 1.25
N PRO A 41 -10.27 1.35 0.89
CA PRO A 41 -11.26 1.39 -0.18
C PRO A 41 -10.69 0.74 -1.44
N GLU A 42 -11.51 -0.09 -2.11
CA GLU A 42 -11.22 -0.53 -3.48
C GLU A 42 -11.30 0.70 -4.38
N ASP A 43 -10.16 1.37 -4.56
CA ASP A 43 -9.97 2.54 -5.42
C ASP A 43 -9.30 2.10 -6.74
N ASP A 44 -9.76 0.98 -7.29
CA ASP A 44 -9.34 0.52 -8.60
C ASP A 44 -10.27 1.12 -9.66
N GLU A 45 -9.66 1.86 -10.59
CA GLU A 45 -10.37 2.36 -11.77
C GLU A 45 -10.87 1.19 -12.63
N PRO A 46 -12.06 1.31 -13.27
CA PRO A 46 -12.54 0.26 -14.15
C PRO A 46 -11.60 0.08 -15.35
N LEU A 47 -11.31 -1.18 -15.71
CA LEU A 47 -10.47 -1.48 -16.87
C LEU A 47 -11.02 -0.84 -18.14
N GLY A 48 -10.20 0.02 -18.74
CA GLY A 48 -10.48 0.64 -20.03
C GLY A 48 -10.33 -0.35 -21.18
N ALA A 49 -10.67 0.11 -22.39
CA ALA A 49 -10.47 -0.68 -23.61
C ALA A 49 -8.98 -0.95 -23.87
N GLU A 50 -8.10 -0.01 -23.51
CA GLU A 50 -6.65 -0.16 -23.64
C GLU A 50 -6.10 -1.23 -22.68
N ASP A 51 -6.57 -1.25 -21.43
CA ASP A 51 -6.16 -2.26 -20.45
C ASP A 51 -6.58 -3.66 -20.90
N GLN A 52 -7.81 -3.80 -21.41
CA GLN A 52 -8.31 -5.07 -21.92
C GLN A 52 -7.50 -5.57 -23.12
N ALA A 53 -7.08 -4.65 -24.01
CA ALA A 53 -6.23 -5.00 -25.14
C ALA A 53 -4.83 -5.43 -24.68
N ALA A 54 -4.23 -4.73 -23.72
CA ALA A 54 -2.92 -5.06 -23.16
C ALA A 54 -2.94 -6.42 -22.42
N LEU A 55 -4.03 -6.73 -21.71
CA LEU A 55 -4.23 -8.04 -21.08
C LEU A 55 -4.33 -9.15 -22.14
N ALA A 56 -5.10 -8.93 -23.20
CA ALA A 56 -5.21 -9.91 -24.29
C ALA A 56 -3.87 -10.15 -25.01
N GLU A 57 -3.05 -9.11 -25.19
CA GLU A 57 -1.69 -9.23 -25.71
C GLU A 57 -0.80 -10.06 -24.76
N SER A 58 -0.85 -9.76 -23.46
CA SER A 58 -0.09 -10.49 -22.44
C SER A 58 -0.46 -11.98 -22.39
N ASP A 59 -1.76 -12.30 -22.45
CA ASP A 59 -2.23 -13.67 -22.49
C ASP A 59 -1.74 -14.41 -23.75
N ALA A 60 -1.73 -13.73 -24.90
CA ALA A 60 -1.20 -14.30 -26.14
C ALA A 60 0.32 -14.56 -26.07
N ASP A 61 1.09 -13.67 -25.43
CA ASP A 61 2.53 -13.87 -25.20
C ASP A 61 2.80 -15.07 -24.31
N VAL A 62 2.04 -15.22 -23.23
CA VAL A 62 2.14 -16.38 -22.32
C VAL A 62 1.81 -17.66 -23.07
N ALA A 63 0.71 -17.69 -23.82
CA ALA A 63 0.30 -18.85 -24.61
C ALA A 63 1.33 -19.22 -25.70
N ALA A 64 1.98 -18.23 -26.29
CA ALA A 64 3.03 -18.41 -27.29
C ALA A 64 4.41 -18.75 -26.67
N GLY A 65 4.53 -18.76 -25.35
CA GLY A 65 5.80 -18.99 -24.65
C GLY A 65 6.80 -17.84 -24.78
N ARG A 66 6.35 -16.64 -25.17
CA ARG A 66 7.15 -15.40 -25.23
C ARG A 66 7.35 -14.81 -23.83
N THR A 67 7.86 -15.62 -22.91
CA THR A 67 8.12 -15.23 -21.51
C THR A 67 9.58 -15.42 -21.16
N VAL A 68 10.06 -14.65 -20.19
CA VAL A 68 11.41 -14.78 -19.64
C VAL A 68 11.34 -15.19 -18.17
N SER A 69 12.30 -16.00 -17.73
CA SER A 69 12.35 -16.39 -16.32
C SER A 69 12.76 -15.22 -15.43
N TYR A 70 12.30 -15.22 -14.19
CA TYR A 70 12.72 -14.21 -13.21
C TYR A 70 14.24 -14.20 -12.98
N ALA A 71 14.90 -15.36 -13.05
CA ALA A 71 16.36 -15.45 -12.96
C ALA A 71 17.05 -14.73 -14.13
N GLN A 72 16.51 -14.87 -15.35
CA GLN A 72 17.00 -14.17 -16.54
C GLN A 72 16.85 -12.65 -16.38
N VAL A 73 15.67 -12.18 -15.96
CA VAL A 73 15.43 -10.75 -15.72
C VAL A 73 16.40 -10.16 -14.69
N LYS A 74 16.68 -10.89 -13.60
CA LYS A 74 17.68 -10.49 -12.60
C LYS A 74 19.08 -10.39 -13.18
N GLN A 75 19.46 -11.34 -14.02
CA GLN A 75 20.75 -11.35 -14.67
C GLN A 75 20.90 -10.16 -15.64
N ASP A 76 19.87 -9.89 -16.46
CA ASP A 76 19.91 -8.82 -17.45
C ASP A 76 19.95 -7.44 -16.79
N LEU A 77 19.12 -7.21 -15.76
CA LEU A 77 19.11 -5.95 -14.99
C LEU A 77 20.38 -5.78 -14.14
N GLY A 78 20.92 -6.86 -13.59
CA GLY A 78 22.19 -6.84 -12.86
C GLY A 78 23.41 -6.61 -13.75
N SER A 79 23.32 -6.93 -15.05
CA SER A 79 24.40 -6.74 -16.03
C SER A 79 24.45 -5.33 -16.62
N GLN A 80 23.42 -4.51 -16.42
CA GLN A 80 23.38 -3.10 -16.86
C GLN A 80 23.99 -2.11 -15.84
N ALA A 81 24.48 -2.61 -14.69
CA ALA A 81 25.11 -1.80 -13.64
C ALA A 81 26.66 -1.81 -13.67
N GLY A 82 27.27 -2.22 -14.80
CA GLY A 82 28.72 -2.33 -14.99
C GLY A 82 29.28 -1.38 -16.05
#